data_AF-A0A8T4E6H7-F1
#
_entry.id   AF-A0A8T4E6H7-F1
#
_cell.length_a   1.000
_cell.length_b   1.000
_cell.length_c   1.000
_cell.angle_alpha   90.00
_cell.angle_beta   90.00
_cell.angle_gamma   90.00
#
_symmetry.space_group_name_H-M   'P 1'
#
loop_
_entity.id
_entity.type
_entity.pdbx_description
1 polymer ?
#
loop_
_entity_poly.entity_id
_entity_poly.type
_entity_poly.pdbx_seq_one_letter_code
_entity_poly.pdbx_strand_id
1 'polypeptide(L)'
;MGFLSSVLCMFNSEGAFRRRISRLRKKWDRLREKVDKKGYASKKDLLQKLDVAEQKIRTLEEEEGMNRWAKKDMAAKVEIELEKIVEEIKTEEAKVKENEGVEKLEGKLKEYEK
;
A
#
# COMPACT_ATOMS: atom_id res chain seq x y z
N MET A 1 34.03 -34.41 21.38
CA MET A 1 33.79 -32.96 21.50
C MET A 1 34.08 -32.32 20.16
N GLY A 2 33.14 -31.58 19.60
CA GLY A 2 33.25 -30.98 18.26
C GLY A 2 31.92 -30.37 17.81
N PHE A 3 31.46 -29.40 18.59
CA PHE A 3 30.35 -28.47 18.38
C PHE A 3 29.68 -28.45 16.99
N LEU A 4 28.62 -29.25 16.84
CA LEU A 4 27.60 -29.09 15.79
C LEU A 4 26.65 -27.90 16.07
N SER A 5 27.10 -26.88 16.82
CA SER A 5 26.24 -25.82 17.34
C SER A 5 26.50 -24.43 16.73
N SER A 6 27.26 -24.33 15.63
CA SER A 6 27.54 -23.03 14.99
C SER A 6 26.91 -22.84 13.60
N VAL A 7 26.23 -23.86 13.04
CA VAL A 7 25.74 -23.80 11.65
C VAL A 7 24.31 -23.24 11.52
N LEU A 8 23.52 -23.16 12.60
CA LEU A 8 22.09 -22.82 12.49
C LEU A 8 21.70 -21.37 12.82
N CYS A 9 22.64 -20.51 13.24
CA CYS A 9 22.31 -19.12 13.61
C CYS A 9 22.38 -18.10 12.46
N MET A 10 22.78 -18.48 11.25
CA MET A 10 22.96 -17.52 10.14
C MET A 10 21.85 -17.52 9.07
N PHE A 11 20.90 -18.46 9.08
CA PHE A 11 20.04 -18.69 7.90
C PHE A 11 18.71 -17.92 7.85
N ASN A 12 18.37 -17.04 8.80
CA ASN A 12 16.99 -16.54 8.92
C ASN A 12 16.77 -15.02 8.73
N SER A 13 17.73 -14.26 8.15
CA SER A 13 17.51 -12.83 7.90
C SER A 13 17.01 -12.48 6.50
N GLU A 14 17.52 -13.13 5.45
CA GLU A 14 17.27 -12.68 4.07
C GLU A 14 15.91 -13.15 3.57
N GLY A 15 15.50 -14.38 3.90
CA GLY A 15 14.18 -14.90 3.56
C GLY A 15 13.04 -14.12 4.21
N ALA A 16 13.21 -13.65 5.45
CA ALA A 16 12.23 -12.82 6.13
C ALA A 16 12.06 -11.45 5.47
N PHE A 17 13.16 -10.85 5.01
CA PHE A 17 13.14 -9.56 4.34
C PHE A 17 12.50 -9.64 2.95
N ARG A 18 12.87 -10.66 2.14
CA ARG A 18 12.21 -10.92 0.84
C ARG A 18 10.71 -11.14 0.99
N ARG A 19 10.27 -11.87 2.03
CA ARG A 19 8.83 -12.03 2.34
C ARG A 19 8.16 -10.70 2.68
N ARG A 20 8.85 -9.81 3.40
CA ARG A 20 8.33 -8.47 3.74
C ARG A 20 8.13 -7.63 2.48
N ILE A 21 9.11 -7.58 1.58
CA ILE A 21 9.01 -6.90 0.29
C ILE A 21 7.84 -7.46 -0.53
N SER A 22 7.71 -8.79 -0.62
CA SER A 22 6.59 -9.41 -1.35
C SER A 22 5.22 -9.02 -0.79
N ARG A 23 5.09 -8.87 0.54
CA ARG A 23 3.86 -8.37 1.16
C ARG A 23 3.60 -6.91 0.81
N LEU A 24 4.64 -6.07 0.83
CA LEU A 24 4.53 -4.66 0.44
C LEU A 24 4.06 -4.51 -0.99
N ARG A 25 4.62 -5.30 -1.91
CA ARG A 25 4.24 -5.31 -3.32
C ARG A 25 2.79 -5.70 -3.53
N LYS A 26 2.34 -6.79 -2.89
CA LYS A 26 0.93 -7.21 -2.92
C LYS A 26 -0.01 -6.16 -2.32
N LYS A 27 0.41 -5.46 -1.25
CA LYS A 27 -0.37 -4.38 -0.64
C LYS A 27 -0.50 -3.21 -1.63
N TRP A 28 0.59 -2.83 -2.27
CA TRP A 28 0.63 -1.80 -3.29
C TRP A 28 -0.24 -2.15 -4.51
N ASP A 29 -0.14 -3.36 -5.08
CA ASP A 29 -0.96 -3.80 -6.22
C ASP A 29 -2.46 -3.68 -5.91
N ARG A 30 -2.88 -4.14 -4.73
CA ARG A 30 -4.27 -4.06 -4.27
C ARG A 30 -4.74 -2.62 -4.12
N LEU A 31 -3.88 -1.72 -3.65
CA LEU A 31 -4.24 -0.31 -3.49
C LEU A 31 -4.33 0.39 -4.84
N ARG A 32 -3.40 0.10 -5.74
CA ARG A 32 -3.42 0.60 -7.12
C ARG A 32 -4.70 0.19 -7.84
N GLU A 33 -5.06 -1.09 -7.78
CA GLU A 33 -6.30 -1.58 -8.38
C GLU A 33 -7.55 -0.92 -7.78
N LYS A 34 -7.58 -0.71 -6.45
CA LYS A 34 -8.68 -0.02 -5.78
C LYS A 34 -8.81 1.44 -6.22
N VAL A 35 -7.70 2.17 -6.29
CA VAL A 35 -7.65 3.57 -6.73
C VAL A 35 -8.00 3.67 -8.20
N ASP A 36 -7.61 2.71 -9.02
CA ASP A 36 -7.89 2.74 -10.44
C ASP A 36 -9.36 2.49 -10.76
N LYS A 37 -9.97 1.50 -10.08
CA LYS A 37 -11.39 1.16 -10.25
C LYS A 37 -12.36 2.23 -9.75
N LYS A 38 -11.96 3.04 -8.78
CA LYS A 38 -12.85 4.04 -8.16
C LYS A 38 -12.53 5.43 -8.66
N GLY A 39 -13.57 6.16 -9.06
CA GLY A 39 -13.48 7.52 -9.58
C GLY A 39 -13.27 8.57 -8.49
N TYR A 40 -12.24 8.42 -7.65
CA TYR A 40 -11.94 9.40 -6.61
C TYR A 40 -11.53 10.74 -7.22
N ALA A 41 -11.97 11.85 -6.62
CA ALA A 41 -11.55 13.19 -7.02
C ALA A 41 -10.02 13.33 -6.96
N SER A 42 -9.41 12.74 -5.92
CA SER A 42 -7.97 12.74 -5.66
C SER A 42 -7.22 11.57 -6.32
N LYS A 43 -7.81 10.91 -7.34
CA LYS A 43 -7.22 9.71 -7.99
C LYS A 43 -5.80 9.96 -8.48
N LYS A 44 -5.55 11.11 -9.13
CA LYS A 44 -4.21 11.47 -9.65
C LYS A 44 -3.17 11.56 -8.54
N ASP A 45 -3.50 12.24 -7.44
CA ASP A 45 -2.59 12.43 -6.32
C ASP A 45 -2.29 11.10 -5.60
N LEU A 46 -3.32 10.26 -5.42
CA LEU A 46 -3.18 8.93 -4.84
C LEU A 46 -2.30 8.01 -5.71
N LEU A 47 -2.50 8.04 -7.03
CA LEU A 47 -1.66 7.29 -7.96
C LEU A 47 -0.21 7.77 -7.94
N GLN A 48 0.02 9.08 -7.91
CA GLN A 48 1.38 9.63 -7.83
C GLN A 48 2.09 9.21 -6.53
N LYS A 49 1.39 9.25 -5.39
CA LYS A 49 1.93 8.74 -4.11
C LYS A 49 2.24 7.24 -4.17
N LEU A 50 1.37 6.46 -4.82
CA LEU A 50 1.60 5.04 -5.05
C LEU A 50 2.81 4.79 -5.96
N ASP A 51 3.01 5.56 -7.02
CA ASP A 51 4.17 5.41 -7.91
C ASP A 51 5.49 5.70 -7.18
N VAL A 52 5.50 6.70 -6.28
CA VAL A 52 6.66 6.97 -5.40
C VAL A 52 6.93 5.79 -4.46
N ALA A 53 5.89 5.21 -3.87
CA ALA A 53 6.04 4.01 -3.04
C ALA A 53 6.55 2.81 -3.86
N GLU A 54 6.13 2.67 -5.12
CA GLU A 54 6.63 1.63 -6.03
C GLU A 54 8.13 1.77 -6.26
N GLN A 55 8.60 2.99 -6.56
CA GLN A 55 10.02 3.27 -6.76
C GLN A 55 10.84 2.86 -5.53
N LYS A 56 10.39 3.18 -4.32
CA LYS A 56 11.06 2.78 -3.07
C LYS A 56 11.10 1.26 -2.89
N ILE A 57 10.02 0.56 -3.26
CA ILE A 57 9.99 -0.92 -3.22
C ILE A 57 10.98 -1.51 -4.22
N ARG A 58 11.07 -0.97 -5.44
CA ARG A 58 12.06 -1.40 -6.43
C ARG A 58 13.49 -1.16 -5.96
N THR A 59 13.77 0.02 -5.39
CA THR A 59 15.09 0.30 -4.79
C THR A 59 15.45 -0.73 -3.71
N LEU A 60 14.49 -1.12 -2.86
CA LEU A 60 14.69 -2.16 -1.85
C LEU A 60 14.92 -3.57 -2.43
N GLU A 61 14.39 -3.85 -3.63
CA GLU A 61 14.60 -5.10 -4.37
C GLU A 61 15.96 -5.14 -5.08
N GLU A 62 16.38 -4.03 -5.67
CA GLU A 62 17.57 -3.93 -6.52
C GLU A 62 18.87 -3.69 -5.73
N GLU A 63 18.82 -2.89 -4.66
CA GLU A 63 20.03 -2.54 -3.90
C GLU A 63 20.45 -3.66 -2.94
N GLU A 64 21.19 -4.66 -3.43
CA GLU A 64 21.75 -5.72 -2.59
C GLU A 64 22.77 -5.17 -1.57
N GLY A 65 23.54 -4.14 -1.92
CA GLY A 65 24.61 -3.55 -1.10
C GLY A 65 24.18 -2.59 0.01
N MET A 66 22.89 -2.29 0.15
CA MET A 66 22.42 -1.35 1.17
C MET A 66 22.59 -1.90 2.60
N ASN A 67 23.00 -1.02 3.51
CA ASN A 67 23.16 -1.34 4.93
C ASN A 67 21.84 -1.92 5.49
N ARG A 68 21.94 -3.03 6.23
CA ARG A 68 20.79 -3.79 6.76
C ARG A 68 19.84 -2.94 7.61
N TRP A 69 20.37 -1.93 8.31
CA TRP A 69 19.57 -0.95 9.05
C TRP A 69 18.81 0.00 8.11
N ALA A 70 19.48 0.55 7.11
CA ALA A 70 18.86 1.42 6.11
C ALA A 70 17.73 0.70 5.34
N LYS A 71 17.95 -0.58 4.97
CA LYS A 71 16.92 -1.43 4.36
C LYS A 71 15.67 -1.57 5.24
N LYS A 72 15.88 -1.81 6.54
CA LYS A 72 14.76 -1.95 7.50
C LYS A 72 14.00 -0.65 7.71
N ASP A 73 14.73 0.46 7.81
CA ASP A 73 14.14 1.79 7.99
C ASP A 73 13.32 2.22 6.76
N MET A 74 13.87 2.04 5.56
CA MET A 74 13.12 2.32 4.33
C MET A 74 11.90 1.41 4.16
N ALA A 75 12.02 0.12 4.45
CA ALA A 75 10.86 -0.78 4.42
C ALA A 75 9.76 -0.33 5.41
N ALA A 76 10.12 0.14 6.60
CA ALA A 76 9.17 0.67 7.58
C ALA A 76 8.53 1.98 7.09
N LYS A 77 9.31 2.88 6.48
CA LYS A 77 8.80 4.12 5.88
C LYS A 77 7.78 3.84 4.76
N VAL A 78 8.08 2.88 3.88
CA VAL A 78 7.15 2.45 2.82
C VAL A 78 5.86 1.85 3.42
N GLU A 79 5.96 1.06 4.49
CA GLU A 79 4.78 0.54 5.19
C GLU A 79 3.89 1.66 5.72
N ILE A 80 4.47 2.66 6.40
CA ILE A 80 3.76 3.83 6.93
C ILE A 80 3.12 4.64 5.80
N GLU A 81 3.84 4.86 4.70
CA GLU A 81 3.30 5.58 3.53
C GLU A 81 2.10 4.86 2.92
N LEU A 82 2.19 3.54 2.74
CA LEU A 82 1.07 2.74 2.24
C LEU A 82 -0.12 2.75 3.21
N GLU A 83 0.10 2.83 4.52
CA GLU A 83 -0.98 2.96 5.50
C GLU A 83 -1.67 4.33 5.43
N LYS A 84 -0.91 5.41 5.28
CA LYS A 84 -1.49 6.74 5.05
C LYS A 84 -2.34 6.77 3.78
N ILE A 85 -1.84 6.18 2.69
CA ILE A 85 -2.60 6.06 1.43
C ILE A 85 -3.88 5.25 1.64
N VAL A 86 -3.85 4.18 2.45
CA VAL A 86 -5.06 3.41 2.80
C VAL A 86 -6.09 4.28 3.53
N GLU A 87 -5.65 5.11 4.47
CA GLU A 87 -6.54 6.03 5.21
C GLU A 87 -7.14 7.09 4.28
N GLU A 88 -6.34 7.69 3.41
CA GLU A 88 -6.81 8.64 2.39
C GLU A 88 -7.81 7.98 1.42
N ILE A 89 -7.59 6.74 1.02
CA ILE A 89 -8.55 6.00 0.20
C ILE A 89 -9.86 5.80 0.96
N LYS A 90 -9.81 5.40 2.24
CA LYS A 90 -11.03 5.19 3.04
C LYS A 90 -11.85 6.47 3.21
N THR A 91 -11.21 7.62 3.39
CA THR A 91 -11.93 8.89 3.49
C THR A 91 -12.57 9.28 2.16
N GLU A 92 -11.89 9.06 1.03
CA GLU A 92 -12.49 9.26 -0.29
C GLU A 92 -13.63 8.25 -0.58
N GLU A 93 -13.50 6.99 -0.15
CA GLU A 93 -14.58 6.00 -0.24
C GLU A 93 -15.84 6.42 0.52
N ALA A 94 -15.69 7.06 1.68
CA ALA A 94 -16.82 7.56 2.45
C ALA A 94 -17.56 8.67 1.69
N LYS A 95 -16.81 9.64 1.12
CA LYS A 95 -17.38 10.74 0.34
C LYS A 95 -18.14 10.26 -0.91
N VAL A 96 -17.58 9.28 -1.64
CA VAL A 96 -18.25 8.71 -2.82
C VAL A 96 -19.59 8.07 -2.44
N LYS A 97 -19.65 7.35 -1.31
CA LYS A 97 -20.90 6.73 -0.83
C LYS A 97 -21.96 7.75 -0.42
N GLU A 98 -21.55 8.86 0.20
CA GLU A 98 -22.48 9.95 0.54
C GLU A 98 -23.10 10.55 -0.72
N ASN A 99 -22.28 10.81 -1.74
CA ASN A 99 -22.76 11.36 -3.02
C ASN A 99 -23.74 10.40 -3.74
N GLU A 100 -23.44 9.10 -3.78
CA GLU A 100 -24.35 8.09 -4.35
C GLU A 100 -25.69 7.99 -3.57
N GLY A 101 -25.67 8.28 -2.27
CA GLY A 101 -26.87 8.34 -1.44
C GLY A 101 -27.75 9.55 -1.77
N VAL A 102 -27.13 10.71 -1.98
CA VAL A 102 -27.81 11.96 -2.36
C VAL A 102 -28.47 11.85 -3.73
N GLU A 103 -27.78 11.33 -4.74
CA GLU A 103 -28.34 11.15 -6.09
C GLU A 103 -29.60 10.25 -6.09
N LYS A 104 -29.63 9.21 -5.26
CA LYS A 104 -30.80 8.33 -5.11
C LYS A 104 -31.99 9.03 -4.45
N LEU A 105 -31.75 9.98 -3.56
CA LEU A 105 -32.79 10.75 -2.90
C LEU A 105 -33.35 11.83 -3.82
N GLU A 106 -32.49 12.52 -4.59
CA GLU A 106 -32.91 13.49 -5.60
C GLU A 106 -33.74 12.84 -6.71
N GLY A 107 -33.38 11.62 -7.14
CA GLY A 107 -34.16 10.86 -8.11
C GLY A 107 -35.57 10.55 -7.62
N LYS A 108 -35.71 10.17 -6.34
CA LYS A 108 -37.02 9.91 -5.72
C LYS A 108 -37.84 11.20 -5.57
N LEU A 109 -37.23 12.32 -5.17
CA LEU A 109 -37.93 13.59 -5.03
C LEU A 109 -38.54 14.07 -6.36
N LYS A 110 -37.80 13.94 -7.48
CA LYS A 110 -38.31 14.25 -8.83
C LYS A 110 -39.47 13.34 -9.27
N GLU A 111 -39.57 12.14 -8.72
CA GLU A 111 -40.69 11.22 -8.97
C GLU A 111 -41.95 11.63 -8.19
N TYR A 112 -41.81 12.26 -7.02
CA TYR A 112 -42.93 12.77 -6.23
C TYR A 112 -43.44 14.15 -6.69
N GLU A 113 -42.63 14.94 -7.37
CA GLU A 113 -43.03 16.23 -7.95
C GLU A 113 -43.76 16.11 -9.30
N LYS A 114 -43.88 14.90 -9.85
CA LYS A 114 -44.52 14.59 -11.13
C LYS A 114 -45.91 13.99 -10.95
#